data_AF-A0A7C2A1M9-F1
#
_entry.id   AF-A0A7C2A1M9-F1
#
_cell.length_a   1.000
_cell.length_b   1.000
_cell.length_c   1.000
_cell.angle_alpha   90.00
_cell.angle_beta   90.00
_cell.angle_gamma   90.00
#
_symmetry.space_group_name_H-M   'P 1'
#
loop_
_entity.id
_entity.type
_entity.pdbx_description
1 polymer ?
#
loop_
_entity_poly.entity_id
_entity_poly.type
_entity_poly.pdbx_seq_one_letter_code
_entity_poly.pdbx_strand_id
1 'polypeptide(L)'
;MREIKYRQWMGDYFNYWGFGVPEGAVFSGPASLSGRPASDFPQEELTGLKDKNGTEIYEGDILSFRIFRLRIVWDSEAAAYWVRIVGEQDNRASLAKYLEGDPCVVVGNIHENPEFLK
;
A
#
# COMPACT_ATOMS: atom_id res chain seq x y z
N MET A 1 -14.62 0.81 -13.86
CA MET A 1 -14.34 1.73 -12.74
C MET A 1 -13.36 1.02 -11.83
N ARG A 2 -12.22 1.63 -11.47
CA ARG A 2 -11.27 1.02 -10.53
C ARG A 2 -11.82 1.14 -9.11
N GLU A 3 -11.53 0.16 -8.25
CA GLU A 3 -11.86 0.27 -6.84
C GLU A 3 -11.08 1.43 -6.21
N ILE A 4 -11.76 2.22 -5.38
CA ILE A 4 -11.16 3.31 -4.62
C ILE A 4 -11.32 2.93 -3.14
N LYS A 5 -10.24 2.36 -2.60
CA LYS A 5 -10.11 1.93 -1.21
C LYS A 5 -8.85 2.54 -0.62
N TYR A 6 -8.92 2.85 0.66
CA TYR A 6 -7.82 3.39 1.44
C TYR A 6 -7.73 2.61 2.76
N ARG A 7 -6.54 2.65 3.35
CA ARG A 7 -6.33 2.28 4.74
C ARG A 7 -5.59 3.41 5.46
N GLN A 8 -5.83 3.53 6.76
CA GLN A 8 -5.13 4.47 7.61
C GLN A 8 -4.50 3.78 8.80
N TRP A 9 -3.25 4.09 9.10
CA TRP A 9 -2.55 3.51 10.25
C TRP A 9 -2.92 4.23 11.55
N MET A 10 -3.56 3.50 12.48
CA MET A 10 -4.05 4.06 13.76
C MET A 10 -3.04 3.98 14.90
N GLY A 11 -1.85 3.41 14.66
CA GLY A 11 -0.83 3.16 15.69
C GLY A 11 -0.71 1.69 16.07
N ASP A 12 -1.84 0.98 16.13
CA ASP A 12 -1.88 -0.45 16.48
C ASP A 12 -2.59 -1.32 15.42
N TYR A 13 -3.38 -0.71 14.53
CA TYR A 13 -4.15 -1.40 13.50
C TYR A 13 -4.46 -0.48 12.33
N PHE A 14 -4.86 -1.07 11.19
CA PHE A 14 -5.39 -0.33 10.05
C PHE A 14 -6.90 -0.15 10.13
N ASN A 15 -7.37 1.08 9.93
CA ASN A 15 -8.77 1.35 9.62
C ASN A 15 -8.95 1.48 8.09
N TYR A 16 -9.86 0.71 7.52
CA TYR A 16 -10.13 0.71 6.07
C TYR A 16 -11.34 1.59 5.75
N TRP A 17 -11.23 2.38 4.68
CA TRP A 17 -12.28 3.30 4.26
C TRP A 17 -12.27 3.47 2.74
N GLY A 18 -13.30 4.09 2.18
CA GLY A 18 -13.52 4.21 0.74
C GLY A 18 -14.88 3.67 0.32
N PHE A 19 -15.03 3.35 -0.96
CA PHE A 19 -16.26 2.80 -1.51
C PHE A 19 -16.26 1.27 -1.39
N GLY A 20 -17.29 0.68 -0.78
CA GLY A 20 -17.39 -0.78 -0.70
C GLY A 20 -18.80 -1.32 -0.51
N VAL A 21 -19.41 -1.86 -1.58
CA VAL A 21 -20.17 -3.14 -1.69
C VAL A 21 -20.81 -3.30 -3.09
N PRO A 22 -21.22 -4.52 -3.50
CA PRO A 22 -21.82 -4.80 -4.82
C PRO A 22 -23.23 -4.20 -5.05
N GLU A 23 -23.92 -3.76 -3.99
CA GLU A 23 -25.34 -3.38 -4.01
C GLU A 23 -25.57 -1.93 -3.56
N GLY A 24 -24.66 -1.04 -3.98
CA GLY A 24 -24.76 0.40 -3.74
C GLY A 24 -23.43 0.99 -3.30
N ALA A 25 -23.09 2.17 -3.82
CA ALA A 25 -21.86 2.87 -3.48
C ALA A 25 -21.95 3.49 -2.07
N VAL A 26 -21.88 2.66 -1.03
CA VAL A 26 -21.72 3.14 0.35
C VAL A 26 -20.27 3.59 0.51
N PHE A 27 -20.09 4.87 0.78
CA PHE A 27 -18.79 5.46 1.12
C PHE A 27 -18.61 5.43 2.63
N SER A 28 -17.54 4.78 3.08
CA SER A 28 -17.05 4.92 4.45
C SER A 28 -15.93 5.95 4.48
N GLY A 29 -16.04 6.96 5.34
CA GLY A 29 -15.01 7.99 5.49
C GLY A 29 -13.86 7.56 6.42
N PRO A 30 -12.74 8.29 6.40
CA PRO A 30 -11.62 8.02 7.30
C PRO A 30 -12.00 8.29 8.76
N ALA A 31 -11.42 7.50 9.68
CA ALA A 31 -11.70 7.60 11.10
C ALA A 31 -10.90 8.73 11.77
N SER A 32 -11.48 9.32 12.82
CA SER A 32 -10.82 10.26 13.73
C SER A 32 -10.77 9.65 15.14
N LEU A 33 -9.77 9.96 15.95
CA LEU A 33 -9.58 9.34 17.27
C LEU A 33 -9.22 10.38 18.32
N SER A 34 -9.95 10.41 19.45
CA SER A 34 -9.62 11.22 20.62
C SER A 34 -9.40 12.71 20.32
N GLY A 35 -10.21 13.30 19.44
CA GLY A 35 -10.09 14.70 19.03
C GLY A 35 -9.00 14.98 17.98
N ARG A 36 -8.26 13.95 17.54
CA ARG A 36 -7.32 14.05 16.41
C ARG A 36 -8.06 13.82 15.10
N PRO A 37 -7.96 14.74 14.13
CA PRO A 37 -8.60 14.58 12.83
C PRO A 37 -7.96 13.43 12.03
N ALA A 38 -8.70 12.87 11.08
CA ALA A 38 -8.20 11.82 10.18
C ALA A 38 -6.87 12.15 9.48
N SER A 39 -6.62 13.43 9.20
CA SER A 39 -5.38 13.92 8.56
C SER A 39 -4.12 13.70 9.40
N ASP A 40 -4.27 13.44 10.71
CA ASP A 40 -3.15 13.15 11.61
C ASP A 40 -2.61 11.72 11.46
N PHE A 41 -3.33 10.87 10.72
CA PHE A 41 -2.99 9.46 10.55
C PHE A 41 -2.48 9.23 9.12
N PRO A 42 -1.40 8.45 8.92
CA PRO A 42 -0.93 8.06 7.59
C PRO A 42 -2.05 7.43 6.79
N GLN A 43 -2.28 7.92 5.57
CA GLN A 43 -3.28 7.44 4.64
C GLN A 43 -2.58 6.74 3.48
N GLU A 44 -3.02 5.53 3.14
CA GLU A 44 -2.42 4.69 2.12
C GLU A 44 -3.50 4.18 1.16
N GLU A 45 -3.31 4.42 -0.14
CA GLU A 45 -4.29 4.05 -1.17
C GLU A 45 -4.04 2.64 -1.72
N LEU A 46 -5.13 1.93 -2.06
CA LEU A 46 -5.08 0.68 -2.81
C LEU A 46 -4.52 0.93 -4.21
N THR A 47 -3.48 0.20 -4.58
CA THR A 47 -2.84 0.34 -5.91
C THR A 47 -3.73 -0.11 -7.08
N GLY A 48 -4.78 -0.89 -6.78
CA GLY A 48 -5.62 -1.57 -7.76
C GLY A 48 -5.00 -2.87 -8.29
N LEU A 49 -3.83 -3.25 -7.79
CA LEU A 49 -3.11 -4.47 -8.15
C LEU A 49 -3.16 -5.47 -6.98
N LYS A 50 -3.02 -6.75 -7.33
CA LYS A 50 -2.95 -7.85 -6.38
C LYS A 50 -1.64 -8.60 -6.57
N ASP A 51 -1.11 -9.15 -5.49
CA ASP A 51 0.04 -10.04 -5.55
C ASP A 51 -0.35 -11.42 -6.11
N LYS A 52 0.62 -12.33 -6.22
CA LYS A 52 0.37 -13.67 -6.78
C LYS A 52 -0.65 -14.51 -5.98
N ASN A 53 -0.85 -14.19 -4.70
CA ASN A 53 -1.76 -14.89 -3.81
C ASN A 53 -3.16 -14.24 -3.81
N GLY A 54 -3.36 -13.18 -4.61
CA GLY A 54 -4.60 -12.41 -4.65
C GLY A 54 -4.71 -11.35 -3.54
N THR A 55 -3.66 -11.13 -2.75
CA THR A 55 -3.61 -10.10 -1.72
C THR A 55 -3.61 -8.72 -2.37
N GLU A 56 -4.49 -7.83 -1.94
CA GLU A 56 -4.51 -6.44 -2.39
C GLU A 56 -3.24 -5.70 -1.95
N ILE A 57 -2.63 -4.97 -2.88
CA ILE A 57 -1.40 -4.22 -2.62
C ILE A 57 -1.76 -2.76 -2.36
N TYR A 58 -1.38 -2.24 -1.22
CA TYR A 58 -1.54 -0.84 -0.82
C TYR A 58 -0.21 -0.08 -0.90
N GLU A 59 -0.29 1.25 -0.97
CA GLU A 59 0.86 2.08 -0.67
C GLU A 59 1.45 1.72 0.72
N GLY A 60 2.78 1.76 0.84
CA GLY A 60 3.47 1.39 2.08
C GLY A 60 3.63 -0.10 2.32
N ASP A 61 3.06 -0.98 1.48
CA ASP A 61 3.33 -2.42 1.55
C ASP A 61 4.80 -2.73 1.21
N ILE A 62 5.26 -3.85 1.76
CA ILE A 62 6.57 -4.43 1.52
C ILE A 62 6.35 -5.77 0.81
N LEU A 63 6.84 -5.87 -0.42
CA LEU A 63 6.86 -7.10 -1.18
C LEU A 63 8.20 -7.83 -0.97
N SER A 64 8.14 -9.15 -0.85
CA SER A 64 9.32 -9.99 -1.01
C SER A 64 9.50 -10.35 -2.48
N PHE A 65 10.69 -10.07 -3.01
CA PHE A 65 11.09 -10.39 -4.37
C PHE A 65 12.50 -10.98 -4.37
N ARG A 66 12.59 -12.30 -4.58
CA ARG A 66 13.86 -13.06 -4.45
C ARG A 66 14.50 -12.79 -3.07
N ILE A 67 15.67 -12.16 -3.04
CA ILE A 67 16.40 -11.78 -1.83
C ILE A 67 16.14 -10.33 -1.40
N PHE A 68 15.39 -9.57 -2.19
CA PHE A 68 15.12 -8.16 -1.97
C PHE A 68 13.77 -7.94 -1.29
N ARG A 69 13.68 -6.81 -0.60
CA ARG A 69 12.42 -6.23 -0.14
C ARG A 69 12.11 -4.99 -0.95
N LEU A 70 10.89 -4.91 -1.43
CA LEU A 70 10.42 -3.83 -2.29
C LEU A 70 9.33 -3.06 -1.54
N ARG A 71 9.52 -1.77 -1.32
CA ARG A 71 8.51 -0.90 -0.73
C ARG A 71 7.66 -0.26 -1.82
N ILE A 72 6.33 -0.30 -1.67
CA ILE A 72 5.40 0.40 -2.54
C ILE A 72 5.34 1.88 -2.18
N VAL A 73 5.46 2.76 -3.19
CA VAL A 73 5.36 4.21 -3.04
C VAL A 73 4.60 4.83 -4.20
N TRP A 74 3.88 5.92 -3.95
CA TRP A 74 3.42 6.80 -5.03
C TRP A 74 4.58 7.67 -5.52
N ASP A 75 4.83 7.66 -6.83
CA ASP A 75 5.76 8.59 -7.47
C ASP A 75 4.96 9.70 -8.16
N SER A 76 5.07 10.93 -7.65
CA SER A 76 4.30 12.08 -8.11
C SER A 76 4.72 12.58 -9.49
N GLU A 77 5.97 12.35 -9.89
CA GLU A 77 6.48 12.77 -11.21
C GLU A 77 5.95 11.84 -12.31
N ALA A 78 5.94 10.53 -12.04
CA ALA A 78 5.40 9.53 -12.95
C ALA A 78 3.87 9.36 -12.83
N ALA A 79 3.24 9.95 -11.80
CA ALA A 79 1.83 9.75 -11.45
C ALA A 79 1.42 8.27 -11.42
N ALA A 80 2.26 7.43 -10.80
CA ALA A 80 2.07 5.99 -10.75
C ALA A 80 2.66 5.37 -9.47
N TYR A 81 2.22 4.15 -9.14
CA TYR A 81 2.84 3.36 -8.08
C TYR A 81 4.15 2.72 -8.57
N TRP A 82 5.19 2.95 -7.79
CA TRP A 82 6.53 2.42 -8.02
C TRP A 82 6.96 1.56 -6.84
N VAL A 83 7.98 0.76 -7.08
CA VAL A 83 8.71 0.07 -6.03
C VAL A 83 10.05 0.73 -5.79
N ARG A 84 10.47 0.76 -4.52
CA ARG A 84 11.83 1.08 -4.11
C ARG A 84 12.44 -0.13 -3.44
N ILE A 85 13.65 -0.51 -3.84
CA ILE A 85 14.40 -1.54 -3.12
C ILE A 85 14.83 -0.98 -1.77
N VAL A 86 14.51 -1.70 -0.69
CA VAL A 86 14.96 -1.32 0.65
C VAL A 86 16.49 -1.38 0.71
N GLY A 87 17.11 -0.31 1.22
CA GLY A 87 18.57 -0.21 1.36
C GLY A 87 19.31 0.35 0.14
N GLU A 88 18.63 0.57 -0.99
CA GLU A 88 19.23 1.16 -2.19
C GLU A 88 18.63 2.55 -2.48
N GLN A 89 19.48 3.54 -2.81
CA GLN A 89 19.02 4.92 -3.05
C GLN A 89 18.49 5.17 -4.46
N ASP A 90 18.90 4.36 -5.45
CA ASP A 90 18.72 4.69 -6.87
C ASP A 90 18.14 3.54 -7.70
N ASN A 91 17.27 2.73 -7.07
CA ASN A 91 16.65 1.58 -7.74
C ASN A 91 15.13 1.68 -7.63
N ARG A 92 14.55 2.39 -8.61
CA ARG A 92 13.12 2.57 -8.75
C ARG A 92 12.65 1.91 -10.05
N ALA A 93 11.58 1.14 -9.97
CA ALA A 93 10.87 0.68 -11.16
C ALA A 93 9.35 0.62 -10.91
N SER A 94 8.58 0.64 -12.00
CA SER A 94 7.12 0.53 -11.92
C SER A 94 6.70 -0.79 -11.26
N LEU A 95 5.69 -0.74 -10.38
CA LEU A 95 5.14 -1.92 -9.70
C LEU A 95 4.66 -2.99 -10.69
N ALA A 96 4.01 -2.58 -11.79
CA ALA A 96 3.49 -3.50 -12.80
C ALA A 96 4.59 -4.42 -13.37
N LYS A 97 5.80 -3.88 -13.58
CA LYS A 97 6.93 -4.65 -14.12
C LYS A 97 7.36 -5.79 -13.19
N TYR A 98 7.24 -5.62 -11.88
CA TYR A 98 7.58 -6.66 -10.91
C TYR A 98 6.48 -7.71 -10.78
N LEU A 99 5.22 -7.34 -11.01
CA LEU A 99 4.09 -8.28 -10.97
C LEU A 99 3.99 -9.15 -12.23
N GLU A 100 4.45 -8.68 -13.38
CA GLU A 100 4.53 -9.47 -14.62
C GLU A 100 5.70 -10.47 -14.62
N GLY A 101 6.68 -10.28 -13.74
CA GLY A 101 7.91 -11.06 -13.66
C GLY A 101 7.86 -12.20 -12.64
N ASP A 102 8.86 -12.25 -11.74
CA ASP A 102 8.90 -13.27 -10.70
C ASP A 102 7.85 -13.03 -9.61
N PRO A 103 7.40 -14.10 -8.93
CA PRO A 103 6.37 -14.01 -7.90
C PRO A 103 6.76 -13.06 -6.75
N CYS A 104 6.15 -11.87 -6.74
CA CYS A 104 6.12 -10.98 -5.59
C CYS A 104 4.98 -11.37 -4.64
N VAL A 105 5.23 -11.30 -3.34
CA VAL A 105 4.21 -11.48 -2.30
C VAL A 105 4.29 -10.35 -1.29
N VAL A 106 3.15 -9.85 -0.83
CA VAL A 106 3.11 -8.96 0.32
C VAL A 106 3.58 -9.73 1.55
N VAL A 107 4.58 -9.20 2.25
CA VAL A 107 5.13 -9.82 3.48
C VAL A 107 4.99 -8.94 4.72
N GLY A 108 4.59 -7.68 4.54
CA GLY A 108 4.42 -6.72 5.63
C GLY A 108 4.20 -5.32 5.07
N ASN A 109 4.28 -4.32 5.93
CA ASN A 109 4.21 -2.90 5.56
C ASN A 109 5.14 -2.06 6.43
N ILE A 110 5.30 -0.78 6.08
CA ILE A 110 6.19 0.16 6.78
C ILE A 110 5.83 0.43 8.25
N HIS A 111 4.60 0.10 8.66
CA HIS A 111 4.07 0.41 9.99
C HIS A 111 4.19 -0.79 10.94
N GLU A 112 3.70 -1.96 10.52
CA GLU A 112 3.70 -3.18 11.33
C GLU A 112 5.06 -3.90 11.32
N ASN A 113 5.88 -3.69 10.29
CA ASN A 113 7.17 -4.36 10.11
C ASN A 113 8.33 -3.38 9.86
N PRO A 114 8.61 -2.44 10.78
CA PRO A 114 9.70 -1.47 10.61
C PRO A 114 11.08 -2.16 10.49
N GLU A 115 11.25 -3.38 10.99
CA GLU A 115 12.46 -4.19 10.84
C GLU A 115 12.78 -4.57 9.39
N PHE A 116 11.80 -4.51 8.49
CA PHE A 116 11.99 -4.78 7.06
C PHE A 116 12.56 -3.60 6.27
N LEU A 117 12.74 -2.44 6.91
CA LEU A 117 13.26 -1.21 6.30
C LEU A 117 14.75 -0.97 6.57
N LYS A 118 15.43 -1.93 7.21
CA LYS A 118 16.86 -1.86 7.55
C LYS A 118 17.73 -2.49 6.48
#